data_AF-A0A350ID59-F1
#
_entry.id   AF-A0A350ID59-F1
#
_cell.length_a   1.000
_cell.length_b   1.000
_cell.length_c   1.000
_cell.angle_alpha   90.00
_cell.angle_beta   90.00
_cell.angle_gamma   90.00
#
_symmetry.space_group_name_H-M   'P 1'
#
loop_
_entity.id
_entity.type
_entity.pdbx_description
1 polymer ?
#
loop_
_entity_poly.entity_id
_entity_poly.type
_entity_poly.pdbx_seq_one_letter_code
_entity_poly.pdbx_strand_id
1 'polypeptide(L)'
;MADPEYFEYQGKTYDVTFNESETVRHGGPFDRGSADSYYGREICPHYFVGDTFRSHRIEKSEMTKRELGEYYAGYEYNETVNKDFKDWG
;
A
#
# COMPACT_ATOMS: atom_id res chain seq x y z
N MET A 1 7.22 -18.73 -10.29
CA MET A 1 6.34 -17.61 -10.70
C MET A 1 5.26 -17.58 -9.66
N ALA A 2 5.07 -16.45 -8.99
CA ALA A 2 3.97 -16.34 -8.04
C ALA A 2 2.67 -16.41 -8.86
N ASP A 3 1.64 -17.06 -8.34
CA ASP A 3 0.33 -16.99 -8.96
C ASP A 3 -0.14 -15.52 -8.93
N PRO A 4 -0.65 -14.96 -10.04
CA PRO A 4 -1.04 -13.56 -10.06
C PRO A 4 -2.21 -13.34 -9.08
N GLU A 5 -2.00 -12.42 -8.14
CA GLU A 5 -2.98 -12.07 -7.12
C GLU A 5 -3.58 -10.69 -7.43
N TYR A 6 -4.91 -10.62 -7.45
CA TYR A 6 -5.64 -9.39 -7.73
C TYR A 6 -6.54 -9.04 -6.55
N PHE A 7 -6.55 -7.77 -6.16
CA PHE A 7 -7.40 -7.24 -5.12
C PHE A 7 -8.35 -6.19 -5.70
N GLU A 8 -9.65 -6.36 -5.52
CA GLU A 8 -10.63 -5.36 -5.93
C GLU A 8 -10.96 -4.42 -4.76
N TYR A 9 -10.78 -3.11 -4.98
CA TYR A 9 -11.16 -2.09 -4.02
C TYR A 9 -11.90 -0.94 -4.72
N GLN A 10 -13.11 -0.63 -4.23
CA GLN A 10 -14.02 0.38 -4.79
C GLN A 10 -14.25 0.24 -6.32
N GLY A 11 -14.36 -1.01 -6.80
CA GLY A 11 -14.57 -1.30 -8.23
C GLY A 11 -13.33 -1.09 -9.11
N LYS A 12 -12.14 -0.96 -8.51
CA LYS A 12 -10.85 -1.01 -9.20
C LYS A 12 -10.10 -2.28 -8.82
N THR A 13 -9.56 -2.96 -9.82
CA THR A 13 -8.68 -4.11 -9.62
C THR A 13 -7.24 -3.64 -9.50
N TYR A 14 -6.58 -4.01 -8.42
CA TYR A 14 -5.18 -3.78 -8.13
C TYR A 14 -4.44 -5.11 -8.28
N ASP A 15 -3.35 -5.10 -9.03
CA ASP A 15 -2.47 -6.25 -9.14
C ASP A 15 -1.56 -6.28 -7.92
N VAL A 16 -1.83 -7.21 -7.01
CA VAL A 16 -1.13 -7.38 -5.73
C VAL A 16 -0.14 -8.53 -5.78
N THR A 17 0.26 -8.96 -6.99
CA THR A 17 1.28 -9.98 -7.19
C THR A 17 2.62 -9.51 -6.63
N PHE A 18 2.96 -10.00 -5.44
CA PHE A 18 4.17 -9.63 -4.73
C PHE A 18 5.41 -9.86 -5.58
N ASN A 19 6.31 -8.87 -5.58
CA ASN A 19 7.60 -8.89 -6.28
C ASN A 19 7.53 -8.84 -7.83
N GLU A 20 6.35 -8.74 -8.43
CA GLU A 20 6.18 -8.62 -9.89
C GLU A 20 5.41 -7.34 -10.29
N SER A 21 4.44 -6.89 -9.49
CA SER A 21 3.61 -5.72 -9.84
C SER A 21 4.18 -4.38 -9.35
N GLU A 22 3.96 -3.32 -10.11
CA GLU A 22 4.30 -1.94 -9.71
C GLU A 22 3.45 -1.46 -8.52
N THR A 23 2.23 -2.00 -8.36
CA THR A 23 1.33 -1.60 -7.26
C THR A 23 1.95 -1.91 -5.89
N VAL A 24 2.53 -3.10 -5.75
CA VAL A 24 3.19 -3.60 -4.51
C VAL A 24 4.66 -3.19 -4.42
N ARG A 25 5.10 -2.25 -5.26
CA ARG A 25 6.47 -1.74 -5.22
C ARG A 25 6.76 -1.20 -3.82
N HIS A 26 7.89 -1.60 -3.27
CA HIS A 26 8.32 -1.15 -1.95
C HIS A 26 8.43 0.38 -1.89
N GLY A 27 7.82 0.99 -0.88
CA GLY A 27 7.71 2.44 -0.74
C GLY A 27 6.64 3.10 -1.63
N GLY A 28 5.93 2.34 -2.47
CA GLY A 28 4.76 2.81 -3.23
C GLY A 28 3.52 3.04 -2.34
N PRO A 29 2.45 3.64 -2.89
CA PRO A 29 1.25 3.98 -2.11
C PRO A 29 0.62 2.77 -1.42
N PHE A 30 0.44 1.66 -2.14
CA PHE A 30 -0.17 0.44 -1.61
C PHE A 30 0.67 -0.18 -0.48
N ASP A 31 1.98 -0.32 -0.68
CA ASP A 31 2.93 -0.80 0.34
C ASP A 31 2.87 0.07 1.61
N ARG A 32 2.82 1.40 1.46
CA ARG A 32 2.70 2.32 2.61
C ARG A 32 1.36 2.19 3.33
N GLY A 33 0.25 2.06 2.61
CA GLY A 33 -1.06 1.83 3.20
C GLY A 33 -1.13 0.54 4.01
N SER A 34 -0.66 -0.56 3.41
CA SER A 34 -0.58 -1.87 4.07
C SER A 34 0.33 -1.83 5.30
N ALA A 35 1.49 -1.18 5.20
CA ALA A 35 2.41 -1.01 6.32
C ALA A 35 1.81 -0.16 7.45
N ASP A 36 1.10 0.92 7.14
CA ASP A 36 0.47 1.74 8.18
C ASP A 36 -0.61 0.94 8.93
N SER A 37 -1.44 0.15 8.24
CA SER A 37 -2.38 -0.79 8.89
C SER A 37 -1.65 -1.84 9.73
N TYR A 38 -0.59 -2.47 9.19
CA TYR A 38 0.21 -3.47 9.91
C TYR A 38 0.75 -2.93 11.23
N TYR A 39 1.23 -1.68 11.26
CA TYR A 39 1.72 -1.04 12.49
C TYR A 39 0.61 -0.43 13.36
N GLY A 40 -0.67 -0.56 12.98
CA GLY A 40 -1.81 0.04 13.71
C GLY A 40 -1.79 1.57 13.70
N ARG A 41 -1.24 2.17 12.64
CA ARG A 41 -1.15 3.63 12.49
C ARG A 41 -2.43 4.19 11.89
N GLU A 42 -2.70 5.45 12.20
CA GLU A 42 -3.78 6.18 11.53
C GLU A 42 -3.52 6.28 10.01
N ILE A 43 -4.61 6.34 9.26
CA ILE A 43 -4.57 6.52 7.80
C ILE A 43 -3.89 7.85 7.48
N CYS A 44 -2.67 7.77 6.97
CA CYS A 44 -1.87 8.90 6.57
C CYS A 44 -1.39 8.67 5.13
N PRO A 45 -2.13 9.10 4.09
CA PRO A 45 -1.72 8.85 2.71
C PRO A 45 -0.37 9.50 2.39
N HIS A 46 0.62 8.66 2.12
CA HIS A 46 1.95 9.09 1.69
C HIS A 46 2.65 7.96 0.94
N TYR A 47 3.63 8.30 0.10
CA TYR A 47 4.53 7.33 -0.50
C TYR A 47 5.91 7.92 -0.78
N PHE A 48 6.88 7.08 -1.08
CA PHE A 48 8.24 7.49 -1.45
C PHE A 48 8.46 7.23 -2.93
N VAL A 49 9.00 8.18 -3.69
CA VAL A 49 9.24 7.98 -5.13
C VAL A 49 10.31 6.91 -5.44
N GLY A 50 11.14 6.55 -4.48
CA GLY A 50 12.14 5.49 -4.57
C GLY A 50 12.26 4.74 -3.24
N ASP A 51 13.49 4.40 -2.83
CA ASP A 51 13.75 3.78 -1.53
C ASP A 51 13.09 4.54 -0.36
N THR A 52 12.42 3.79 0.50
CA THR A 52 11.80 4.28 1.73
C THR A 52 12.86 4.99 2.59
N PHE A 53 12.52 6.18 3.10
CA PHE A 53 13.41 7.05 3.89
C PHE A 53 14.68 7.56 3.20
N ARG A 54 14.92 7.22 1.93
CA ARG A 54 16.06 7.73 1.13
C ARG A 54 15.62 8.57 -0.06
N SER A 55 14.33 8.59 -0.34
CA SER A 55 13.75 9.30 -1.48
C SER A 55 12.76 10.36 -1.02
N HIS A 56 12.38 11.24 -1.95
CA HIS A 56 11.37 12.25 -1.69
C HIS A 56 10.04 11.58 -1.28
N ARG A 57 9.47 12.05 -0.17
CA ARG A 57 8.18 11.60 0.34
C ARG A 57 7.11 12.51 -0.25
N ILE A 58 6.21 11.92 -1.02
CA ILE A 58 5.03 12.59 -1.56
C ILE A 58 3.96 12.52 -0.48
N GLU A 59 3.48 13.68 -0.04
CA GLU A 59 2.40 13.77 0.93
C GLU A 59 1.03 13.68 0.26
N LYS A 60 -0.02 13.39 1.04
CA LYS A 60 -1.42 13.36 0.58
C LYS A 60 -1.81 14.52 -0.35
N SER A 61 -1.31 15.73 -0.08
CA SER A 61 -1.61 16.94 -0.85
C SER A 61 -1.06 16.91 -2.28
N GLU A 62 -0.02 16.11 -2.51
CA GLU A 62 0.68 15.98 -3.79
C GLU A 62 0.29 14.67 -4.52
N MET A 63 -0.37 13.75 -3.83
CA MET A 63 -0.89 12.51 -4.41
C MET A 63 -2.10 12.77 -5.31
N THR A 64 -2.13 12.13 -6.47
CA THR A 64 -3.31 12.06 -7.33
C THR A 64 -4.38 11.14 -6.72
N LYS A 65 -5.61 11.26 -7.21
CA LYS A 65 -6.73 10.37 -6.81
C LYS A 65 -6.44 8.89 -7.05
N ARG A 66 -5.58 8.57 -8.03
CA ARG A 66 -5.19 7.17 -8.30
C ARG A 66 -4.28 6.66 -7.18
N GLU A 67 -3.23 7.39 -6.87
CA GLU A 67 -2.27 7.04 -5.81
C GLU A 67 -2.92 7.00 -4.44
N LEU A 68 -3.86 7.92 -4.16
CA LEU A 68 -4.66 7.85 -2.96
C LEU A 68 -5.47 6.55 -2.90
N GLY A 69 -6.13 6.18 -4.01
CA GLY A 69 -6.86 4.92 -4.11
C GLY A 69 -5.98 3.69 -3.86
N GLU A 70 -4.75 3.69 -4.38
CA GLU A 70 -3.76 2.63 -4.15
C GLU A 70 -3.37 2.54 -2.67
N TYR A 71 -3.14 3.68 -2.00
CA TYR A 71 -2.87 3.71 -0.56
C TYR A 71 -4.03 3.14 0.26
N TYR A 72 -5.26 3.59 -0.01
CA TYR A 72 -6.44 3.10 0.70
C TYR A 72 -6.68 1.61 0.44
N ALA A 73 -6.45 1.15 -0.80
CA ALA A 73 -6.55 -0.26 -1.15
C ALA A 73 -5.51 -1.09 -0.38
N GLY A 74 -4.28 -0.60 -0.24
CA GLY A 74 -3.24 -1.28 0.54
C GLY A 74 -3.58 -1.40 2.03
N TYR A 75 -4.10 -0.31 2.62
CA TYR A 75 -4.57 -0.32 4.00
C TYR A 75 -5.71 -1.33 4.21
N GLU A 76 -6.75 -1.27 3.37
CA GLU A 76 -7.89 -2.20 3.42
C GLU A 76 -7.46 -3.64 3.15
N TYR A 77 -6.54 -3.87 2.22
CA TYR A 77 -5.99 -5.18 1.92
C TYR A 77 -5.35 -5.81 3.17
N ASN A 78 -4.62 -5.02 3.96
CA ASN A 78 -4.09 -5.54 5.21
C ASN A 78 -5.19 -5.82 6.24
N GLU A 79 -6.18 -4.94 6.40
CA GLU A 79 -7.30 -5.13 7.33
C GLU A 79 -8.20 -6.33 6.98
N THR A 80 -8.31 -6.67 5.69
CA THR A 80 -9.32 -7.62 5.19
C THR A 80 -8.75 -8.93 4.62
N VAL A 81 -7.56 -8.89 4.02
CA VAL A 81 -6.93 -10.05 3.34
C VAL A 81 -5.77 -10.57 4.17
N ASN A 82 -4.70 -9.79 4.36
CA ASN A 82 -3.54 -10.26 5.13
C ASN A 82 -3.90 -10.48 6.61
N LYS A 83 -4.65 -9.55 7.20
CA LYS A 83 -5.00 -9.51 8.63
C LYS A 83 -3.79 -9.71 9.53
N ASP A 84 -2.66 -9.19 9.10
CA ASP A 84 -1.41 -9.26 9.83
C ASP A 84 -1.17 -7.93 10.53
N PHE A 85 -0.79 -8.00 11.80
CA PHE A 85 -0.60 -6.83 12.63
C PHE A 85 0.64 -7.02 13.47
N LYS A 86 1.38 -5.93 13.66
CA LYS A 86 2.55 -5.93 14.52
C LYS A 86 2.12 -6.19 15.95
N ASP A 87 2.39 -7.40 16.43
CA ASP A 87 2.31 -7.73 17.85
C ASP A 87 3.50 -7.08 18.59
N TRP A 88 3.20 -6.37 19.67
CA TRP A 88 4.17 -5.61 20.45
C TRP A 88 4.63 -6.33 21.74
N GLY A 89 4.14 -7.56 21.98
CA GLY A 89 4.49 -8.40 23.14
C GLY A 89 3.39 -8.57 24.18
#